data_AF-A0A0E9NLQ1-F1
#
_entry.id   AF-A0A0E9NLQ1-F1
#
_cell.length_a   1.000
_cell.length_b   1.000
_cell.length_c   1.000
_cell.angle_alpha   90.00
_cell.angle_beta   90.00
_cell.angle_gamma   90.00
#
_symmetry.space_group_name_H-M   'P 1'
#
loop_
_entity.id
_entity.type
_entity.pdbx_description
1 polymer ?
#
loop_
_entity_poly.entity_id
_entity_poly.type
_entity_poly.pdbx_seq_one_letter_code
_entity_poly.pdbx_strand_id
1 'polypeptide(L)'
;MPDPNIEDIPYSELSHEERTYHRAQIVALTKAEIPKEKIEEQYLVKRRTLDDITNRWWKTASYRDSPRSGRPQILSNRDKDELTRSVRTGKYNNNAVEAAAAFNYGHQRDVSTETVHLLLLKSGAKSTCTGGRRTGCGSSTPTNRNTGVLGQDMLQNRENEFIPRMHSGGGSIFVFGGMCWWGAIKLVRSQVPTVGKFVMRDFVEEFLLLKLQEFRESHIKLTIQHDNNAKFHVPNCKESYEREGYRVLPWPAYSPDMNLIEDF
;
A
#
# COMPACT_ATOMS: atom_id res chain seq x y z
N MET A 1 -36.96 24.08 -27.71
CA MET A 1 -37.63 23.08 -28.55
C MET A 1 -37.93 21.89 -27.65
N PRO A 2 -39.14 21.31 -27.67
CA PRO A 2 -39.37 20.07 -26.93
C PRO A 2 -38.46 18.99 -27.51
N ASP A 3 -37.76 18.26 -26.63
CA ASP A 3 -36.97 17.10 -27.06
C ASP A 3 -37.90 16.12 -27.79
N PRO A 4 -37.50 15.56 -28.95
CA PRO A 4 -38.27 14.52 -29.60
C PRO A 4 -38.47 13.37 -28.61
N ASN A 5 -39.70 12.84 -28.53
CA ASN A 5 -39.98 11.68 -27.72
C ASN A 5 -39.07 10.54 -28.21
N ILE A 6 -38.37 9.87 -27.29
CA ILE A 6 -37.38 8.83 -27.61
C ILE A 6 -37.97 7.71 -28.48
N GLU A 7 -39.29 7.50 -28.39
CA GLU A 7 -40.05 6.54 -29.19
C GLU A 7 -40.15 6.92 -30.69
N ASP A 8 -40.00 8.21 -31.03
CA ASP A 8 -40.11 8.74 -32.40
C ASP A 8 -38.77 8.72 -33.16
N ILE A 9 -37.66 8.37 -32.49
CA ILE A 9 -36.33 8.33 -33.10
C ILE A 9 -36.12 6.94 -33.73
N PRO A 10 -35.77 6.85 -35.03
CA PRO A 10 -35.50 5.57 -35.67
C PRO A 10 -34.44 4.76 -34.91
N TYR A 11 -34.68 3.47 -34.74
CA TYR A 11 -33.79 2.59 -33.96
C TYR A 11 -32.31 2.60 -34.41
N SER A 12 -32.04 2.91 -35.67
CA SER A 12 -30.68 3.07 -36.22
C SER A 12 -29.94 4.31 -35.74
N GLU A 13 -30.65 5.33 -35.26
CA GLU A 13 -30.10 6.62 -34.83
C GLU A 13 -29.91 6.69 -33.30
N LEU A 14 -30.53 5.78 -32.56
CA LEU A 14 -30.35 5.65 -31.12
C LEU A 14 -28.90 5.35 -30.74
N SER A 15 -28.46 5.92 -29.63
CA SER A 15 -27.18 5.60 -28.97
C SER A 15 -27.14 4.16 -28.43
N HIS A 16 -25.96 3.68 -28.03
CA HIS A 16 -25.80 2.30 -27.54
C HIS A 16 -26.60 2.02 -26.26
N GLU A 17 -26.70 3.01 -25.37
CA GLU A 17 -27.44 2.89 -24.11
C GLU A 17 -28.95 2.86 -24.38
N GLU A 18 -29.45 3.77 -25.22
CA GLU A 18 -30.87 3.84 -25.61
C GLU A 18 -31.34 2.58 -26.34
N ARG A 19 -30.52 2.02 -27.23
CA ARG A 19 -30.85 0.73 -27.90
C ARG A 19 -31.08 -0.40 -26.92
N THR A 20 -30.36 -0.40 -25.80
CA THR A 20 -30.53 -1.44 -24.77
C THR A 20 -31.91 -1.34 -24.12
N TYR A 21 -32.38 -0.12 -23.85
CA TYR A 21 -33.70 0.15 -23.32
C TYR A 21 -34.81 -0.20 -24.33
N HIS A 22 -34.68 0.23 -25.59
CA HIS A 22 -35.64 -0.11 -26.66
C HIS A 22 -35.78 -1.62 -26.87
N ARG A 23 -34.66 -2.37 -26.85
CA ARG A 23 -34.72 -3.84 -26.95
C ARG A 23 -35.51 -4.46 -25.79
N ALA A 24 -35.35 -3.93 -24.58
CA ALA A 24 -36.10 -4.41 -23.43
C ALA A 24 -37.62 -4.15 -23.58
N GLN A 25 -38.00 -2.96 -24.07
CA GLN A 25 -39.40 -2.61 -24.37
C GLN A 25 -39.97 -3.52 -25.46
N ILE A 26 -39.27 -3.72 -26.58
CA ILE A 26 -39.69 -4.61 -27.67
C ILE A 26 -39.93 -6.04 -27.16
N VAL A 27 -39.02 -6.56 -26.31
CA VAL A 27 -39.17 -7.87 -25.69
C VAL A 27 -40.40 -7.92 -24.78
N ALA A 28 -40.65 -6.87 -23.99
CA ALA A 28 -41.83 -6.79 -23.11
C ALA A 28 -43.14 -6.78 -23.90
N LEU A 29 -43.22 -6.01 -25.00
CA LEU A 29 -44.40 -5.95 -25.86
C LEU A 29 -44.64 -7.26 -26.61
N THR A 30 -43.56 -7.93 -27.05
CA THR A 30 -43.66 -9.25 -27.66
C THR A 30 -44.19 -10.29 -26.67
N LYS A 31 -43.78 -10.21 -25.39
CA LYS A 31 -44.31 -11.07 -24.31
C LYS A 31 -45.77 -10.78 -23.98
N ALA A 32 -46.22 -9.55 -24.18
CA ALA A 32 -47.62 -9.15 -24.04
C ALA A 32 -48.47 -9.53 -25.26
N GLU A 33 -47.93 -10.34 -26.19
CA GLU A 33 -48.60 -10.83 -27.39
C GLU A 33 -49.12 -9.73 -28.32
N ILE A 34 -48.48 -8.56 -28.29
CA ILE A 34 -48.78 -7.48 -29.22
C ILE A 34 -48.31 -7.89 -30.64
N PRO A 35 -49.13 -7.70 -31.68
CA PRO A 35 -48.76 -8.05 -33.05
C PRO A 35 -47.51 -7.28 -33.49
N LYS A 36 -46.62 -7.97 -34.21
CA LYS A 36 -45.30 -7.43 -34.60
C LYS A 36 -45.43 -6.18 -35.45
N GLU A 37 -46.45 -6.11 -36.31
CA GLU A 37 -46.78 -4.96 -37.16
C GLU A 37 -46.88 -3.66 -36.35
N LYS A 38 -47.55 -3.74 -35.20
CA LYS A 38 -47.78 -2.59 -34.32
C LYS A 38 -46.48 -2.14 -33.63
N ILE A 39 -45.60 -3.09 -33.30
CA ILE A 39 -44.30 -2.80 -32.68
C ILE A 39 -43.35 -2.16 -33.70
N GLU A 40 -43.38 -2.61 -34.96
CA GLU A 40 -42.58 -2.01 -36.05
C GLU A 40 -42.94 -0.54 -36.28
N GLU A 41 -44.24 -0.25 -36.34
CA GLU A 41 -44.76 1.09 -36.55
C GLU A 41 -44.44 2.01 -35.36
N GLN A 42 -44.67 1.53 -34.13
CA GLN A 42 -44.46 2.33 -32.92
C GLN A 42 -43.00 2.68 -32.66
N TYR A 43 -42.05 1.75 -32.88
CA TYR A 43 -40.64 1.96 -32.55
C TYR A 43 -39.75 2.23 -33.77
N LEU A 44 -40.35 2.35 -34.97
CA LEU A 44 -39.64 2.55 -36.24
C LEU A 44 -38.51 1.52 -36.45
N VAL A 45 -38.81 0.25 -36.15
CA VAL A 45 -37.87 -0.87 -36.25
C VAL A 45 -38.20 -1.72 -37.48
N LYS A 46 -37.20 -2.07 -38.28
CA LYS A 46 -37.35 -3.01 -39.41
C LYS A 46 -37.70 -4.42 -38.91
N ARG A 47 -38.61 -5.15 -39.59
CA ARG A 47 -39.01 -6.55 -39.28
C ARG A 47 -37.86 -7.45 -38.88
N ARG A 48 -36.80 -7.46 -39.70
CA ARG A 48 -35.61 -8.28 -39.48
C ARG A 48 -34.93 -7.97 -38.14
N THR A 49 -34.83 -6.71 -37.78
CA THR A 49 -34.25 -6.28 -36.50
C THR A 49 -35.13 -6.70 -35.32
N LEU A 50 -36.46 -6.58 -35.44
CA LEU A 50 -37.40 -7.05 -34.43
C LEU A 50 -37.28 -8.57 -34.25
N ASP A 51 -37.23 -9.33 -35.34
CA ASP A 51 -37.03 -10.78 -35.31
C ASP A 51 -35.67 -11.15 -34.70
N ASP A 52 -34.57 -10.46 -35.05
CA ASP A 52 -33.26 -10.72 -34.46
C ASP A 52 -33.22 -10.45 -32.96
N ILE A 53 -33.89 -9.38 -32.49
CA ILE A 53 -34.00 -9.04 -31.06
C ILE A 53 -34.79 -10.12 -30.31
N THR A 54 -35.98 -10.48 -30.83
CA THR A 54 -36.86 -11.45 -30.19
C THR A 54 -36.25 -12.86 -30.21
N ASN A 55 -35.69 -13.31 -31.33
CA ASN A 55 -35.00 -14.59 -31.45
C ASN A 55 -33.77 -14.67 -30.52
N ARG A 56 -33.02 -13.58 -30.37
CA ARG A 56 -31.90 -13.51 -29.41
C ARG A 56 -32.42 -13.69 -27.98
N TRP A 57 -33.47 -12.96 -27.61
CA TRP A 57 -34.09 -13.08 -26.29
C TRP A 57 -34.54 -14.52 -26.00
N TRP A 58 -35.21 -15.20 -26.93
CA TRP A 58 -35.63 -16.59 -26.75
C TRP A 58 -34.46 -17.57 -26.59
N LYS A 59 -33.29 -17.25 -27.14
CA LYS A 59 -32.07 -18.08 -27.02
C LYS A 59 -31.25 -17.80 -25.76
N THR A 60 -31.10 -16.53 -25.37
CA THR A 60 -30.13 -16.12 -24.33
C THR A 60 -30.77 -15.45 -23.12
N ALA A 61 -32.08 -15.17 -23.15
CA ALA A 61 -32.80 -14.39 -22.14
C ALA A 61 -32.11 -13.05 -21.80
N SER A 62 -31.48 -12.42 -22.80
CA SER A 62 -30.78 -11.14 -22.66
C SER A 62 -31.09 -10.22 -23.84
N TYR A 63 -31.32 -8.94 -23.53
CA TYR A 63 -31.47 -7.85 -24.49
C TYR A 63 -30.18 -7.03 -24.68
N ARG A 64 -29.13 -7.33 -23.89
CA ARG A 64 -27.81 -6.70 -24.03
C ARG A 64 -27.06 -7.28 -25.23
N ASP A 65 -26.14 -6.50 -25.79
CA ASP A 65 -25.24 -7.04 -26.80
C ASP A 65 -24.27 -8.04 -26.16
N SER A 66 -24.03 -9.14 -26.87
CA SER A 66 -23.01 -10.09 -26.47
C SER A 66 -21.64 -9.43 -26.53
N PRO A 67 -20.73 -9.73 -25.58
CA PRO A 67 -19.34 -9.33 -25.70
C PRO A 67 -18.79 -9.78 -27.05
N ARG A 68 -18.08 -8.89 -27.74
CA ARG A 68 -17.45 -9.23 -29.01
C ARG A 68 -16.44 -10.36 -28.77
N SER A 69 -16.45 -11.38 -29.63
CA SER A 69 -15.43 -12.41 -29.60
C SER A 69 -14.06 -11.79 -29.88
N GLY A 70 -13.16 -11.85 -28.91
CA GLY A 70 -11.79 -11.35 -29.04
C GLY A 70 -10.85 -12.38 -29.64
N ARG A 71 -9.60 -11.94 -29.89
CA ARG A 71 -8.50 -12.84 -30.25
C ARG A 71 -8.26 -13.86 -29.13
N PRO A 72 -7.98 -15.14 -29.44
CA PRO A 72 -7.55 -16.12 -28.46
C PRO A 72 -6.36 -15.59 -27.64
N GLN A 73 -6.38 -15.84 -26.32
CA GLN A 73 -5.34 -15.39 -25.42
C GLN A 73 -4.10 -16.29 -25.52
N ILE A 74 -2.91 -15.68 -25.44
CA ILE A 74 -1.61 -16.39 -25.44
C ILE A 74 -1.46 -17.28 -24.19
N LEU A 75 -2.06 -16.87 -23.08
CA LEU A 75 -2.03 -17.58 -21.80
C LEU A 75 -3.34 -18.32 -21.56
N SER A 76 -3.25 -19.62 -21.29
CA SER A 76 -4.37 -20.42 -20.79
C SER A 76 -4.66 -20.08 -19.33
N ASN A 77 -5.84 -20.42 -18.81
CA ASN A 77 -6.16 -20.15 -17.41
C ASN A 77 -5.19 -20.85 -16.43
N ARG A 78 -4.69 -22.03 -16.80
CA ARG A 78 -3.68 -22.75 -16.01
C ARG A 78 -2.37 -21.97 -15.92
N ASP A 79 -1.92 -21.41 -17.04
CA ASP A 79 -0.68 -20.60 -17.09
C ASP A 79 -0.81 -19.36 -16.20
N LYS A 80 -1.99 -18.73 -16.21
CA LYS A 80 -2.30 -17.56 -15.38
C LYS A 80 -2.24 -17.88 -13.89
N ASP A 81 -2.78 -19.02 -13.49
CA ASP A 81 -2.77 -19.47 -12.11
C ASP A 81 -1.36 -19.84 -11.66
N GLU A 82 -0.57 -20.50 -12.51
CA GLU A 82 0.82 -20.84 -12.23
C GLU A 82 1.68 -19.60 -12.02
N LEU A 83 1.57 -18.60 -12.92
CA LEU A 83 2.29 -17.33 -12.81
C LEU A 83 1.90 -16.59 -11.52
N THR A 84 0.60 -16.45 -11.26
CA THR A 84 0.09 -15.80 -10.05
C THR A 84 0.58 -16.51 -8.79
N ARG A 85 0.52 -17.84 -8.75
CA ARG A 85 0.96 -18.64 -7.61
C ARG A 85 2.47 -18.54 -7.39
N SER A 86 3.26 -18.60 -8.46
CA SER A 86 4.72 -18.55 -8.36
C SER A 86 5.21 -17.22 -7.80
N VAL A 87 4.58 -16.12 -8.19
CA VAL A 87 4.86 -14.79 -7.63
C VAL A 87 4.39 -14.73 -6.18
N ARG A 88 3.16 -15.14 -5.86
CA ARG A 88 2.62 -15.09 -4.49
C ARG A 88 3.38 -15.95 -3.47
N THR A 89 3.96 -17.06 -3.90
CA THR A 89 4.73 -17.96 -3.04
C THR A 89 6.17 -17.49 -2.83
N GLY A 90 6.59 -16.39 -3.47
CA GLY A 90 7.96 -15.89 -3.35
C GLY A 90 8.99 -16.69 -4.14
N LYS A 91 8.57 -17.62 -5.02
CA LYS A 91 9.48 -18.47 -5.81
C LYS A 91 10.44 -17.64 -6.70
N TYR A 92 9.99 -16.48 -7.15
CA TYR A 92 10.73 -15.57 -8.04
C TYR A 92 10.82 -14.16 -7.44
N ASN A 93 11.20 -14.06 -6.16
CA ASN A 93 11.39 -12.79 -5.43
C ASN A 93 10.20 -11.82 -5.50
N ASN A 94 8.98 -12.35 -5.67
CA ASN A 94 7.76 -11.58 -5.92
C ASN A 94 7.85 -10.63 -7.14
N ASN A 95 8.75 -10.89 -8.09
CA ASN A 95 9.03 -10.03 -9.25
C ASN A 95 8.43 -10.60 -10.54
N ALA A 96 7.73 -9.76 -11.30
CA ALA A 96 7.14 -10.12 -12.59
C ALA A 96 8.20 -10.45 -13.67
N VAL A 97 9.37 -9.81 -13.62
CA VAL A 97 10.44 -10.02 -14.62
C VAL A 97 11.02 -11.42 -14.51
N GLU A 98 11.36 -11.84 -13.31
CA GLU A 98 11.89 -13.18 -13.04
C GLU A 98 10.84 -14.26 -13.32
N ALA A 99 9.58 -14.01 -12.94
CA ALA A 99 8.48 -14.94 -13.21
C ALA A 99 8.24 -15.12 -14.72
N ALA A 100 8.27 -14.04 -15.51
CA ALA A 100 8.13 -14.09 -16.97
C ALA A 100 9.29 -14.88 -17.61
N ALA A 101 10.53 -14.57 -17.23
CA ALA A 101 11.71 -15.25 -17.76
C ALA A 101 11.69 -16.76 -17.46
N ALA A 102 11.38 -17.14 -16.23
CA ALA A 102 11.29 -18.54 -15.83
C ALA A 102 10.14 -19.29 -16.54
N PHE A 103 8.98 -18.64 -16.69
CA PHE A 103 7.85 -19.22 -17.40
C PHE A 103 8.16 -19.44 -18.88
N ASN A 104 8.75 -18.44 -19.54
CA ASN A 104 9.15 -18.50 -20.94
C ASN A 104 10.17 -19.62 -21.19
N TYR A 105 11.17 -19.74 -20.30
CA TYR A 105 12.16 -20.82 -20.36
C TYR A 105 11.52 -22.21 -20.23
N GLY A 106 10.61 -22.40 -19.27
CA GLY A 106 9.97 -23.69 -19.01
C GLY A 106 8.94 -24.12 -20.07
N HIS A 107 8.22 -23.18 -20.66
CA HIS A 107 7.11 -23.46 -21.58
C HIS A 107 7.44 -23.18 -23.05
N GLN A 108 8.66 -22.73 -23.36
CA GLN A 108 9.08 -22.31 -24.72
C GLN A 108 8.11 -21.31 -25.34
N ARG A 109 7.71 -20.31 -24.54
CA ARG A 109 6.82 -19.22 -24.96
C ARG A 109 7.54 -17.89 -24.84
N ASP A 110 7.00 -16.88 -25.51
CA ASP A 110 7.49 -15.50 -25.43
C ASP A 110 6.39 -14.59 -24.87
N VAL A 111 6.22 -14.64 -23.55
CA VAL A 111 5.29 -13.78 -22.82
C VAL A 111 6.04 -12.54 -22.38
N SER A 112 5.51 -11.36 -22.71
CA SER A 112 6.11 -10.11 -22.27
C SER A 112 5.97 -9.93 -20.76
N THR A 113 6.95 -9.25 -20.15
CA THR A 113 6.91 -8.86 -18.73
C THR A 113 5.65 -8.05 -18.41
N GLU A 114 5.22 -7.17 -19.32
CA GLU A 114 3.99 -6.38 -19.17
C GLU A 114 2.74 -7.26 -19.11
N THR A 115 2.71 -8.35 -19.89
CA THR A 115 1.58 -9.29 -19.84
C THR A 115 1.47 -9.95 -18.47
N VAL A 116 2.62 -10.33 -17.88
CA VAL A 116 2.66 -10.88 -16.52
C VAL A 116 2.29 -9.81 -15.49
N HIS A 117 2.74 -8.57 -15.67
CA HIS A 117 2.40 -7.45 -14.80
C HIS A 117 0.89 -7.15 -14.79
N LEU A 118 0.26 -7.03 -15.96
CA LEU A 118 -1.19 -6.82 -16.09
C LEU A 118 -2.00 -7.98 -15.49
N LEU A 119 -1.52 -9.20 -15.65
CA LEU A 119 -2.12 -10.38 -15.05
C LEU A 119 -2.08 -10.32 -13.52
N LEU A 120 -0.94 -9.96 -12.95
CA LEU A 120 -0.78 -9.81 -11.50
C LEU A 120 -1.68 -8.68 -10.97
N LEU A 121 -1.75 -7.54 -11.66
CA LEU A 121 -2.67 -6.45 -11.32
C LEU A 121 -4.13 -6.91 -11.35
N LYS A 122 -4.54 -7.64 -12.38
CA LYS A 122 -5.88 -8.21 -12.49
C LYS A 122 -6.20 -9.23 -11.40
N SER A 123 -5.18 -9.92 -10.89
CA SER A 123 -5.29 -10.84 -9.75
C SER A 123 -5.32 -10.13 -8.38
N GLY A 124 -5.20 -8.80 -8.36
CA GLY A 124 -5.20 -7.97 -7.14
C GLY A 124 -3.83 -7.80 -6.48
N ALA A 125 -2.74 -8.15 -7.16
CA ALA A 125 -1.39 -7.88 -6.63
C ALA A 125 -1.09 -6.38 -6.65
N LYS A 126 -0.39 -5.90 -5.61
CA LYS A 126 0.09 -4.52 -5.51
C LYS A 126 1.61 -4.53 -5.42
N SER A 127 2.25 -3.61 -6.14
CA SER A 127 3.67 -3.34 -5.96
C SER A 127 3.86 -2.57 -4.65
N THR A 128 4.73 -3.07 -3.78
CA THR A 128 5.10 -2.42 -2.52
C THR A 128 6.61 -2.47 -2.38
N CYS A 129 7.22 -1.38 -1.92
CA CYS A 129 8.60 -1.43 -1.46
C CYS A 129 8.67 -2.23 -0.16
N THR A 130 9.70 -3.05 -0.01
CA THR A 130 10.00 -3.68 1.27
C THR A 130 10.54 -2.60 2.20
N GLY A 131 9.94 -2.49 3.40
CA GLY A 131 10.48 -1.62 4.44
C GLY A 131 11.91 -2.03 4.79
N GLY A 132 12.83 -1.07 4.82
CA GLY A 132 14.22 -1.31 5.18
C GLY A 132 14.30 -1.84 6.62
N ARG A 133 14.78 -3.08 6.80
CA ARG A 133 15.09 -3.63 8.13
C ARG A 133 16.53 -3.30 8.48
N ARG A 134 16.76 -2.69 9.66
CA ARG A 134 18.11 -2.21 10.02
C ARG A 134 19.14 -3.34 10.24
N THR A 135 18.75 -4.58 10.53
CA THR A 135 19.67 -5.76 10.61
C THR A 135 18.90 -7.10 10.68
N GLY A 136 19.56 -8.21 10.35
CA GLY A 136 19.02 -9.57 10.55
C GLY A 136 19.15 -10.02 12.00
N CYS A 137 18.03 -10.21 12.71
CA CYS A 137 18.02 -10.80 14.04
C CYS A 137 18.32 -12.31 13.96
N GLY A 138 19.27 -12.79 14.77
CA GLY A 138 19.53 -14.23 14.95
C GLY A 138 18.39 -14.95 15.67
N SER A 139 18.43 -16.28 15.68
CA SER A 139 17.39 -17.20 16.20
C SER A 139 17.07 -17.07 17.69
N SER A 140 17.82 -16.26 18.46
CA SER A 140 17.63 -16.06 19.90
C SER A 140 16.59 -14.99 20.27
N THR A 141 15.98 -14.30 19.30
CA THR A 141 15.04 -13.19 19.56
C THR A 141 13.61 -13.58 19.11
N PRO A 142 12.65 -13.86 20.02
CA PRO A 142 11.32 -14.29 19.63
C PRO A 142 10.52 -13.17 18.95
N THR A 143 10.02 -13.46 17.75
CA THR A 143 9.09 -12.63 16.97
C THR A 143 7.65 -12.85 17.41
N ASN A 144 7.06 -11.87 18.07
CA ASN A 144 5.60 -11.68 18.07
C ASN A 144 5.33 -10.23 17.69
N ARG A 145 5.07 -9.96 16.40
CA ARG A 145 4.92 -8.61 15.86
C ARG A 145 3.77 -8.62 14.85
N ASN A 146 2.62 -8.12 15.28
CA ASN A 146 1.49 -7.87 14.40
C ASN A 146 1.56 -6.47 13.79
N THR A 147 0.97 -6.40 12.60
CA THR A 147 1.02 -5.40 11.55
C THR A 147 0.45 -4.02 11.90
N GLY A 148 1.11 -2.97 11.40
CA GLY A 148 0.55 -1.64 11.21
C GLY A 148 0.46 -1.27 9.73
N VAL A 149 -0.67 -0.67 9.34
CA VAL A 149 -1.02 -0.23 7.98
C VAL A 149 -0.80 1.28 7.87
N LEU A 150 -0.12 1.74 6.83
CA LEU A 150 -0.10 3.15 6.38
C LEU A 150 -0.26 3.08 4.85
N GLY A 151 -1.27 3.69 4.24
CA GLY A 151 -1.53 5.13 4.20
C GLY A 151 -1.20 5.59 2.77
N GLN A 152 -2.21 5.65 1.89
CA GLN A 152 -2.03 5.99 0.48
C GLN A 152 -2.12 7.50 0.32
N ASP A 153 -0.96 8.17 0.19
CA ASP A 153 -0.94 9.58 -0.24
C ASP A 153 -0.78 9.69 -1.76
N MET A 154 -1.60 10.59 -2.31
CA MET A 154 -1.73 10.88 -3.74
C MET A 154 -0.45 11.47 -4.33
N LEU A 155 0.11 10.80 -5.33
CA LEU A 155 1.24 11.30 -6.11
C LEU A 155 0.72 12.27 -7.20
N GLN A 156 0.88 13.56 -6.95
CA GLN A 156 0.88 14.58 -7.99
C GLN A 156 2.29 14.67 -8.60
N ASN A 157 2.36 14.66 -9.94
CA ASN A 157 3.59 14.81 -10.72
C ASN A 157 4.38 16.04 -10.26
N ARG A 158 5.41 15.82 -9.43
CA ARG A 158 6.45 16.82 -9.16
C ARG A 158 7.59 16.55 -10.13
N GLU A 159 8.02 17.58 -10.83
CA GLU A 159 9.27 17.56 -11.59
C GLU A 159 10.39 17.10 -10.66
N ASN A 160 11.21 16.15 -11.11
CA ASN A 160 12.28 15.56 -10.31
C ASN A 160 13.38 16.59 -10.09
N GLU A 161 13.26 17.39 -9.03
CA GLU A 161 14.34 18.24 -8.55
C GLU A 161 15.53 17.33 -8.18
N PHE A 162 16.66 17.55 -8.84
CA PHE A 162 17.86 16.75 -8.62
C PHE A 162 18.45 17.10 -7.26
N ILE A 163 18.23 16.24 -6.26
CA ILE A 163 18.85 16.38 -4.95
C ILE A 163 20.29 15.85 -5.03
N PRO A 164 21.33 16.68 -4.83
CA PRO A 164 22.71 16.23 -4.89
C PRO A 164 22.96 15.16 -3.82
N ARG A 165 23.76 14.16 -4.18
CA ARG A 165 24.08 13.05 -3.28
C ARG A 165 24.86 13.58 -2.08
N MET A 166 24.32 13.43 -0.87
CA MET A 166 25.04 13.78 0.35
C MET A 166 26.23 12.82 0.53
N HIS A 167 27.45 13.35 0.43
CA HIS A 167 28.66 12.56 0.72
C HIS A 167 28.75 12.27 2.22
N SER A 168 29.14 11.04 2.58
CA SER A 168 29.46 10.69 3.97
C SER A 168 30.61 11.55 4.49
N GLY A 169 30.44 12.20 5.65
CA GLY A 169 31.43 13.11 6.22
C GLY A 169 31.04 14.60 6.22
N GLY A 170 29.80 14.93 5.86
CA GLY A 170 29.25 16.26 6.13
C GLY A 170 29.24 16.58 7.64
N GLY A 171 29.32 17.86 8.00
CA GLY A 171 29.27 18.29 9.40
C GLY A 171 28.02 17.77 10.10
N SER A 172 28.20 17.09 11.24
CA SER A 172 27.10 16.58 12.08
C SER A 172 27.04 17.34 13.39
N ILE A 173 25.84 17.52 13.91
CA ILE A 173 25.61 18.04 15.26
C ILE A 173 25.06 16.91 16.13
N PHE A 174 25.59 16.80 17.34
CA PHE A 174 25.04 15.88 18.34
C PHE A 174 24.09 16.64 19.24
N VAL A 175 22.88 16.12 19.39
CA VAL A 175 21.85 16.68 20.25
C VAL A 175 21.36 15.60 21.20
N PHE A 176 21.18 15.97 22.46
CA PHE A 176 20.63 15.12 23.49
C PHE A 176 19.29 15.66 23.95
N GLY A 177 18.40 14.74 24.25
CA GLY A 177 17.07 15.04 24.73
C GLY A 177 16.45 13.78 25.30
N GLY A 178 15.24 13.94 25.79
CA GLY A 178 14.48 12.90 26.43
C GLY A 178 13.03 13.36 26.50
N MET A 179 12.14 12.40 26.67
CA MET A 179 10.73 12.69 26.78
C MET A 179 10.08 11.68 27.69
N CYS A 180 8.94 12.07 28.23
CA CYS A 180 8.09 11.22 29.03
C CYS A 180 6.63 11.58 28.73
N TRP A 181 5.70 10.82 29.30
CA TRP A 181 4.26 11.09 29.18
C TRP A 181 3.88 12.54 29.50
N TRP A 182 4.57 13.16 30.45
CA TRP A 182 4.27 14.52 30.93
C TRP A 182 4.93 15.63 30.09
N GLY A 183 5.70 15.27 29.06
CA GLY A 183 6.34 16.20 28.15
C GLY A 183 7.78 15.85 27.80
N ALA A 184 8.36 16.66 26.92
CA ALA A 184 9.75 16.56 26.50
C ALA A 184 10.68 17.43 27.35
N ILE A 185 11.94 17.03 27.48
CA ILE A 185 12.99 17.87 28.07
C ILE A 185 13.62 18.75 26.98
N LYS A 186 14.22 19.87 27.40
CA LYS A 186 14.93 20.77 26.48
C LYS A 186 16.06 20.03 25.75
N LEU A 187 16.21 20.28 24.45
CA LEU A 187 17.30 19.71 23.67
C LEU A 187 18.63 20.42 24.01
N VAL A 188 19.66 19.62 24.27
CA VAL A 188 21.02 20.09 24.55
C VAL A 188 21.92 19.72 23.39
N ARG A 189 22.52 20.72 22.76
CA ARG A 189 23.52 20.52 21.70
C ARG A 189 24.89 20.27 22.32
N SER A 190 25.58 19.23 21.87
CA SER A 190 27.00 19.02 22.17
C SER A 190 27.83 20.14 21.56
N GLN A 191 28.69 20.74 22.37
CA GLN A 191 29.66 21.74 21.89
C GLN A 191 30.83 21.10 21.12
N VAL A 192 31.05 19.80 21.32
CA VAL A 192 32.10 19.03 20.64
C VAL A 192 31.53 18.15 19.53
N PRO A 193 32.28 17.95 18.42
CA PRO A 193 31.84 17.17 17.27
C PRO A 193 31.86 15.66 17.51
N THR A 194 32.37 15.19 18.65
CA THR A 194 32.38 13.76 19.00
C THR A 194 31.97 13.60 20.45
N VAL A 195 30.95 12.78 20.65
CA VAL A 195 30.42 12.47 21.98
C VAL A 195 31.23 11.33 22.60
N GLY A 196 32.07 11.68 23.57
CA GLY A 196 32.77 10.72 24.43
C GLY A 196 31.99 10.42 25.72
N LYS A 197 32.55 9.54 26.56
CA LYS A 197 31.98 9.17 27.86
C LYS A 197 31.81 10.37 28.82
N PHE A 198 32.73 11.33 28.80
CA PHE A 198 32.69 12.50 29.67
C PHE A 198 31.55 13.45 29.29
N VAL A 199 31.41 13.76 28.00
CA VAL A 199 30.30 14.56 27.46
C VAL A 199 28.94 13.95 27.82
N MET A 200 28.84 12.62 27.77
CA MET A 200 27.63 11.92 28.20
C MET A 200 27.37 12.06 29.70
N ARG A 201 28.41 11.93 30.52
CA ARG A 201 28.31 12.10 31.98
C ARG A 201 27.85 13.51 32.34
N ASP A 202 28.47 14.52 31.74
CA ASP A 202 28.13 15.93 31.99
C ASP A 202 26.67 16.20 31.60
N PHE A 203 26.21 15.67 30.46
CA PHE A 203 24.79 15.73 30.09
C PHE A 203 23.88 15.05 31.13
N VAL A 204 24.24 13.87 31.62
CA VAL A 204 23.43 13.16 32.61
C VAL A 204 23.37 13.93 33.92
N GLU A 205 24.52 14.33 34.47
CA GLU A 205 24.63 14.96 35.78
C GLU A 205 24.11 16.40 35.79
N GLU A 206 24.49 17.21 34.81
CA GLU A 206 24.18 18.66 34.81
C GLU A 206 22.81 18.98 34.23
N PHE A 207 22.24 18.11 33.39
CA PHE A 207 21.00 18.42 32.69
C PHE A 207 19.88 17.43 33.00
N LEU A 208 20.13 16.13 32.83
CA LEU A 208 19.07 15.13 32.98
C LEU A 208 18.66 14.94 34.45
N LEU A 209 19.62 14.80 35.37
CA LEU A 209 19.32 14.59 36.79
C LEU A 209 18.58 15.77 37.42
N LEU A 210 18.96 17.01 37.10
CA LEU A 210 18.24 18.20 37.56
C LEU A 210 16.76 18.15 37.16
N LYS A 211 16.49 17.82 35.90
CA LYS A 211 15.10 17.74 35.43
C LYS A 211 14.33 16.58 36.09
N LEU A 212 14.98 15.45 36.33
CA LEU A 212 14.38 14.32 37.04
C LEU A 212 14.07 14.67 38.50
N GLN A 213 14.91 15.49 39.15
CA GLN A 213 14.66 15.98 40.50
C GLN A 213 13.38 16.83 40.58
N GLU A 214 13.15 17.73 39.61
CA GLU A 214 11.90 18.51 39.55
C GLU A 214 10.65 17.60 39.48
N PHE A 215 10.71 16.51 38.71
CA PHE A 215 9.63 15.53 38.64
C PHE A 215 9.45 14.78 39.96
N ARG A 216 10.55 14.45 40.65
CA ARG A 216 10.50 13.82 41.97
C ARG A 216 9.87 14.73 43.02
N GLU A 217 10.23 16.01 43.03
CA GLU A 217 9.62 17.03 43.91
C GLU A 217 8.12 17.17 43.64
N SER A 218 7.70 16.95 42.38
CA SER A 218 6.31 16.90 41.97
C SER A 218 5.62 15.55 42.26
N HIS A 219 6.25 14.66 43.05
CA HIS A 219 5.79 13.30 43.38
C HIS A 219 5.56 12.38 42.16
N ILE A 220 6.20 12.65 41.02
CA ILE A 220 6.11 11.82 39.81
C ILE A 220 7.26 10.80 39.82
N LYS A 221 6.89 9.52 39.83
CA LYS A 221 7.86 8.41 39.75
C LYS A 221 8.15 8.06 38.29
N LEU A 222 9.39 8.23 37.86
CA LEU A 222 9.84 7.93 36.51
C LEU A 222 10.71 6.66 36.45
N THR A 223 10.62 5.94 35.35
CA THR A 223 11.55 4.86 34.97
C THR A 223 12.31 5.33 33.73
N ILE A 224 13.63 5.15 33.73
CA ILE A 224 14.51 5.66 32.68
C ILE A 224 14.71 4.58 31.62
N GLN A 225 14.57 4.96 30.35
CA GLN A 225 14.90 4.14 29.20
C GLN A 225 15.91 4.89 28.33
N HIS A 226 17.00 4.24 27.96
CA HIS A 226 18.00 4.75 27.01
C HIS A 226 18.60 3.57 26.24
N ASP A 227 19.25 3.85 25.10
CA ASP A 227 19.92 2.83 24.30
C ASP A 227 21.07 2.16 25.07
N ASN A 228 21.34 0.89 24.75
CA ASN A 228 22.43 0.09 25.33
C ASN A 228 23.77 0.43 24.66
N ASN A 229 24.08 1.73 24.60
CA ASN A 229 25.33 2.22 24.05
C ASN A 229 26.41 2.16 25.13
N ALA A 230 27.58 1.62 24.79
CA ALA A 230 28.72 1.46 25.71
C ALA A 230 29.08 2.74 26.50
N LYS A 231 28.77 3.92 25.95
CA LYS A 231 28.99 5.23 26.60
C LYS A 231 28.08 5.46 27.82
N PHE A 232 26.89 4.85 27.89
CA PHE A 232 26.00 4.87 29.06
C PHE A 232 26.35 3.81 30.10
N HIS A 233 27.06 2.74 29.71
CA HIS A 233 27.43 1.62 30.58
C HIS A 233 28.82 1.75 31.21
N VAL A 234 29.47 2.91 31.04
CA VAL A 234 30.66 3.25 31.83
C VAL A 234 30.25 3.40 33.30
N PRO A 235 31.03 2.90 34.28
CA PRO A 235 30.66 2.88 35.71
C PRO A 235 30.05 4.19 36.20
N ASN A 236 30.62 5.33 35.79
CA ASN A 236 30.22 6.66 36.25
C ASN A 236 28.79 7.11 35.84
N CYS A 237 28.16 6.55 34.80
CA CYS A 237 26.84 7.01 34.33
C CYS A 237 25.69 6.18 34.92
N LYS A 238 25.84 4.84 34.91
CA LYS A 238 24.85 3.93 35.49
C LYS A 238 24.74 4.11 37.01
N GLU A 239 25.89 4.28 37.66
CA GLU A 239 25.96 4.55 39.10
C GLU A 239 25.25 5.86 39.48
N SER A 240 25.23 6.87 38.59
CA SER A 240 24.55 8.14 38.85
C SER A 240 23.03 7.99 38.92
N TYR A 241 22.41 7.17 38.08
CA TYR A 241 20.96 6.90 38.19
C TYR A 241 20.62 6.06 39.41
N GLU A 242 21.44 5.04 39.70
CA GLU A 242 21.24 4.15 40.86
C GLU A 242 21.46 4.89 42.18
N ARG A 243 22.47 5.78 42.27
CA ARG A 243 22.73 6.64 43.45
C ARG A 243 21.55 7.54 43.76
N GLU A 244 20.95 8.12 42.72
CA GLU A 244 19.76 8.96 42.88
C GLU A 244 18.48 8.12 43.08
N GLY A 245 18.54 6.80 42.95
CA GLY A 245 17.40 5.89 43.18
C GLY A 245 16.43 5.76 42.01
N TYR A 246 16.85 6.08 40.79
CA TYR A 246 16.04 5.85 39.57
C TYR A 246 16.20 4.43 39.05
N ARG A 247 15.09 3.83 38.58
CA ARG A 247 15.09 2.52 37.92
C ARG A 247 15.41 2.70 36.44
N VAL A 248 16.38 1.96 35.93
CA VAL A 248 16.66 1.84 34.48
C VAL A 248 15.95 0.60 33.94
N LEU A 249 15.21 0.75 32.85
CA LEU A 249 14.53 -0.34 32.15
C LEU A 249 15.56 -1.24 31.45
N PRO A 250 15.51 -2.57 31.61
CA PRO A 250 16.35 -3.47 30.81
C PRO A 250 15.97 -3.37 29.34
N TRP A 251 16.95 -3.05 28.48
CA TRP A 251 16.74 -2.85 27.04
C TRP A 251 17.45 -3.91 26.21
N PRO A 252 16.75 -4.64 25.32
CA PRO A 252 17.39 -5.61 24.43
C PRO A 252 18.23 -4.90 23.35
N ALA A 253 19.30 -5.58 22.93
CA ALA A 253 20.15 -5.08 21.86
C ALA A 253 19.40 -5.03 20.52
N TYR A 254 19.71 -4.03 19.68
CA TYR A 254 19.16 -3.87 18.33
C TYR A 254 17.63 -3.76 18.26
N SER A 255 17.02 -3.07 19.23
CA SER A 255 15.57 -2.85 19.29
C SER A 255 15.19 -1.37 19.16
N PRO A 256 15.47 -0.73 18.02
CA PRO A 256 15.04 0.65 17.78
C PRO A 256 13.52 0.77 17.71
N ASP A 257 12.81 -0.30 17.31
CA ASP A 257 11.36 -0.42 17.17
C ASP A 257 10.57 -0.45 18.48
N MET A 258 11.28 -0.40 19.60
CA MET A 258 10.67 -0.19 20.90
C MET A 258 11.07 1.18 21.47
N ASN A 259 12.06 1.84 20.86
CA ASN A 259 12.55 3.13 21.35
C ASN A 259 11.57 4.20 20.90
N LEU A 260 10.82 4.74 21.86
CA LEU A 260 9.81 5.76 21.60
C LEU A 260 10.36 6.97 20.82
N ILE A 261 11.66 7.26 20.89
CA ILE A 261 12.30 8.38 20.17
C ILE A 261 12.57 8.05 18.70
N GLU A 262 12.65 6.77 18.32
CA GLU A 262 12.99 6.34 16.95
C GLU A 262 11.77 5.97 16.08
N ASP A 263 10.60 5.78 16.67
CA ASP A 263 9.38 5.30 16.00
C ASP A 263 8.33 6.41 15.71
N PHE A 264 8.78 7.59 15.28
CA PHE A 264 7.91 8.70 14.86
C PHE A 264 7.71 8.78 13.35
#